data_AF-A0A6P5EK34-F1
#
_entry.id   AF-A0A6P5EK34-F1
#
_cell.length_a   1.000
_cell.length_b   1.000
_cell.length_c   1.000
_cell.angle_alpha   90.00
_cell.angle_beta   90.00
_cell.angle_gamma   90.00
#
_symmetry.space_group_name_H-M   'P 1'
#
loop_
_entity.id
_entity.type
_entity.pdbx_description
1 polymer ?
#
loop_
_entity_poly.entity_id
_entity_poly.type
_entity_poly.pdbx_seq_one_letter_code
_entity_poly.pdbx_strand_id
1 'polypeptide(L)'
;MVLPHRPSHAHHPRWPRLNFIYFRRNIHSLFMDRFSKGGAAIPAWFDITEVPITAKSTRDEKGVLKAVQVVHAMIDKEIADGVSPGNIFICGFSQGGALTTASIMLYPKTLGGGVVFSGSVPLGSSIEKQIPLEARKTPILWLHGMADDIVLFEAGQAGCHFLEQLGMSCEFKAYPGLGHVIVDEELEYFQSWIRNHLKKSA
;
A
#
# COMPACT_ATOMS: atom_id res chain seq x y z
N MET A 1 -6.60 21.65 1.35
CA MET A 1 -7.48 21.48 2.53
C MET A 1 -6.69 20.74 3.60
N VAL A 2 -6.17 21.46 4.59
CA VAL A 2 -5.32 20.92 5.66
C VAL A 2 -6.23 20.42 6.78
N LEU A 3 -6.17 19.13 7.13
CA LEU A 3 -6.82 18.60 8.33
C LEU A 3 -5.76 18.39 9.42
N PRO A 4 -5.97 18.90 10.65
CA PRO A 4 -4.99 18.86 11.74
C PRO A 4 -4.93 17.48 12.42
N HIS A 5 -3.84 17.25 13.16
CA HIS A 5 -3.55 16.04 13.94
C HIS A 5 -4.69 15.56 14.83
N ARG A 6 -5.20 14.34 14.57
CA ARG A 6 -5.66 13.37 15.57
C ARG A 6 -5.51 11.96 14.99
N PRO A 7 -5.07 10.94 15.76
CA PRO A 7 -5.47 9.57 15.46
C PRO A 7 -6.95 9.49 15.87
N SER A 8 -7.85 9.88 14.97
CA SER A 8 -9.28 9.73 15.18
C SER A 8 -9.75 8.53 14.38
N HIS A 9 -10.21 7.49 15.07
CA HIS A 9 -11.14 6.53 14.49
C HIS A 9 -12.29 7.35 13.89
N ALA A 10 -12.36 7.42 12.57
CA ALA A 10 -13.39 8.17 11.87
C ALA A 10 -14.34 7.16 11.23
N HIS A 11 -15.59 7.15 11.70
CA HIS A 11 -16.66 6.47 10.99
C HIS A 11 -16.96 7.25 9.72
N HIS A 12 -16.63 6.68 8.57
CA HIS A 12 -16.96 7.28 7.29
C HIS A 12 -18.48 7.11 7.04
N PRO A 13 -19.23 8.15 6.63
CA PRO A 13 -20.69 8.05 6.45
C PRO A 13 -21.13 6.91 5.52
N ARG A 14 -20.33 6.65 4.49
CA ARG A 14 -20.49 5.55 3.53
C ARG A 14 -20.09 4.15 4.06
N TRP A 15 -19.46 4.06 5.24
CA TRP A 15 -18.86 2.83 5.82
C TRP A 15 -18.94 2.80 7.36
N PRO A 16 -20.13 2.77 7.97
CA PRO A 16 -20.28 2.88 9.42
C PRO A 16 -19.69 1.70 10.21
N ARG A 17 -19.44 0.55 9.55
CA ARG A 17 -18.88 -0.66 10.16
C ARG A 17 -17.37 -0.83 9.98
N LEU A 18 -16.69 0.11 9.30
CA LEU A 18 -15.24 0.12 9.17
C LEU A 18 -14.64 1.24 10.00
N ASN A 19 -13.54 0.92 10.67
CA ASN A 19 -12.68 1.90 11.29
C ASN A 19 -11.57 2.26 10.31
N PHE A 20 -11.58 3.49 9.81
CA PHE A 20 -10.48 3.99 8.99
C PHE A 20 -9.43 4.61 9.89
N ILE A 21 -8.19 4.18 9.72
CA ILE A 21 -7.04 4.78 10.36
C ILE A 21 -6.18 5.39 9.26
N TYR A 22 -6.25 6.72 9.15
CA TYR A 22 -5.45 7.47 8.20
C TYR A 22 -4.14 7.87 8.85
N PHE A 23 -3.02 7.35 8.34
CA PHE A 23 -1.70 7.76 8.77
C PHE A 23 -1.13 8.79 7.80
N ARG A 24 -0.99 10.04 8.26
CA ARG A 24 -0.05 11.00 7.67
C ARG A 24 1.21 10.98 8.52
N ARG A 25 2.37 10.81 7.90
CA ARG A 25 3.65 10.92 8.62
C ARG A 25 3.86 12.37 9.04
N ASN A 26 3.77 12.65 10.34
CA ASN A 26 4.23 13.91 10.93
C ASN A 26 5.74 13.83 11.08
N ILE A 27 6.48 14.24 10.05
CA ILE A 27 7.94 14.22 10.09
C ILE A 27 8.43 15.50 10.77
N HIS A 28 8.69 15.45 12.07
CA HIS A 28 9.51 16.46 12.75
C HIS A 28 10.90 15.97 13.13
N SER A 29 11.28 14.70 12.92
CA SER A 29 12.66 14.28 13.16
C SER A 29 12.95 12.89 12.55
N LEU A 30 14.13 12.80 11.90
CA LEU A 30 14.88 11.60 11.50
C LEU A 30 14.62 11.03 10.08
N PHE A 31 15.72 10.98 9.31
CA PHE A 31 15.92 10.60 7.91
C PHE A 31 15.70 11.74 6.89
N MET A 32 16.78 12.51 6.70
CA MET A 32 17.00 13.41 5.58
C MET A 32 17.71 12.63 4.46
N ASP A 33 16.98 12.17 3.46
CA ASP A 33 17.41 12.42 2.07
C ASP A 33 16.19 12.56 1.16
N ARG A 34 16.25 13.55 0.26
CA ARG A 34 15.07 14.27 -0.25
C ARG A 34 14.73 13.88 -1.70
N PHE A 35 13.46 13.62 -1.98
CA PHE A 35 12.90 13.97 -3.30
C PHE A 35 12.77 15.50 -3.36
N SER A 36 13.76 16.18 -3.93
CA SER A 36 13.74 17.63 -4.11
C SER A 36 13.17 17.96 -5.49
N LYS A 37 11.88 18.31 -5.56
CA LYS A 37 11.41 19.26 -6.59
C LYS A 37 11.34 20.63 -5.92
N GLY A 38 12.35 21.47 -6.16
CA GLY A 38 12.35 22.87 -5.71
C GLY A 38 12.79 23.13 -4.26
N GLY A 39 13.50 22.20 -3.60
CA GLY A 39 14.15 22.45 -2.30
C GLY A 39 13.27 22.30 -1.06
N ALA A 40 11.96 22.09 -1.20
CA ALA A 40 11.06 21.80 -0.09
C ALA A 40 11.02 20.28 0.22
N ALA A 41 11.20 19.90 1.48
CA ALA A 41 11.04 18.52 1.92
C ALA A 41 9.56 18.14 1.90
N ILE A 42 9.20 17.12 1.12
CA ILE A 42 7.86 16.52 1.11
C ILE A 42 7.83 15.30 2.04
N PRO A 43 6.72 15.04 2.76
CA PRO A 43 6.59 13.83 3.55
C PRO A 43 6.70 12.57 2.68
N ALA A 44 7.60 11.66 3.04
CA ALA A 44 7.82 10.39 2.36
C ALA A 44 7.94 9.24 3.37
N TRP A 45 7.55 8.03 2.97
CA TRP A 45 7.74 6.80 3.73
C TRP A 45 9.18 6.29 3.67
N PHE A 46 9.78 6.34 2.48
CA PHE A 46 11.14 5.94 2.16
C PHE A 46 11.67 6.80 1.01
N ASP A 47 12.94 6.64 0.65
CA ASP A 47 13.54 7.49 -0.38
C ASP A 47 13.12 7.02 -1.77
N ILE A 48 12.73 7.95 -2.64
CA ILE A 48 12.53 7.70 -4.07
C ILE A 48 13.77 8.26 -4.76
N THR A 49 14.38 7.51 -5.68
CA THR A 49 15.63 7.95 -6.32
C THR A 49 15.42 8.42 -7.76
N GLU A 50 14.32 7.99 -8.39
CA GLU A 50 14.03 8.25 -9.80
C GLU A 50 12.53 8.35 -10.07
N VAL A 51 12.16 9.23 -11.00
CA VAL A 51 10.81 9.38 -11.57
C VAL A 51 10.99 9.64 -13.08
N PRO A 52 10.24 8.95 -13.97
CA PRO A 52 9.17 8.02 -13.66
C PRO A 52 9.68 6.70 -13.05
N ILE A 53 8.86 6.11 -12.17
CA ILE A 53 9.12 4.79 -11.58
C ILE A 53 8.76 3.73 -12.62
N THR A 54 9.72 2.86 -12.92
CA THR A 54 9.63 1.75 -13.87
C THR A 54 9.82 0.42 -13.15
N ALA A 55 9.59 -0.70 -13.83
CA ALA A 55 9.88 -2.03 -13.29
C ALA A 55 11.37 -2.23 -12.91
N LYS A 56 12.28 -1.46 -13.52
CA LYS A 56 13.73 -1.55 -13.35
C LYS A 56 14.32 -0.49 -12.43
N SER A 57 13.47 0.36 -11.86
CA SER A 57 13.92 1.46 -11.03
C SER A 57 14.66 1.00 -9.78
N THR A 58 15.64 1.80 -9.37
CA THR A 58 16.43 1.56 -8.16
C THR A 58 15.54 1.65 -6.92
N ARG A 59 15.81 0.79 -5.93
CA ARG A 59 14.95 0.61 -4.74
C ARG A 59 15.72 0.96 -3.47
N ASP A 60 15.18 1.86 -2.65
CA ASP A 60 15.66 2.07 -1.28
C ASP A 60 15.11 0.96 -0.36
N GLU A 61 15.60 -0.27 -0.52
CA GLU A 61 15.13 -1.41 0.26
C GLU A 61 15.29 -1.18 1.77
N LYS A 62 16.34 -0.47 2.19
CA LYS A 62 16.59 -0.18 3.60
C LYS A 62 15.54 0.77 4.18
N GLY A 63 15.20 1.85 3.50
CA GLY A 63 14.13 2.76 3.93
C GLY A 63 12.76 2.10 3.88
N VAL A 64 12.50 1.29 2.84
CA VAL A 64 11.26 0.50 2.72
C VAL A 64 11.11 -0.43 3.93
N LEU A 65 12.13 -1.21 4.28
CA LEU A 65 12.06 -2.14 5.43
C LEU A 65 11.84 -1.40 6.76
N LYS A 66 12.41 -0.21 6.95
CA LYS A 66 12.12 0.63 8.13
C LYS A 66 10.66 1.10 8.14
N ALA A 67 10.13 1.53 6.99
CA ALA A 67 8.73 1.94 6.88
C ALA A 67 7.78 0.75 7.11
N VAL A 68 8.15 -0.45 6.65
CA VAL A 68 7.41 -1.69 6.89
C VAL A 68 7.28 -1.97 8.39
N GLN A 69 8.35 -1.80 9.18
CA GLN A 69 8.30 -1.98 10.64
C GLN A 69 7.28 -1.04 11.31
N VAL A 70 7.19 0.21 10.84
CA VAL A 70 6.19 1.17 11.34
C VAL A 70 4.77 0.70 11.04
N VAL A 71 4.52 0.21 9.82
CA VAL A 71 3.22 -0.33 9.42
C VAL A 71 2.88 -1.60 10.20
N HIS A 72 3.85 -2.51 10.38
CA HIS A 72 3.67 -3.73 11.16
C HIS A 72 3.30 -3.43 12.61
N ALA A 73 3.97 -2.48 13.25
CA ALA A 73 3.62 -2.06 14.61
C ALA A 73 2.18 -1.51 14.72
N MET A 74 1.68 -0.84 13.66
CA MET A 74 0.29 -0.40 13.61
C MET A 74 -0.67 -1.58 13.50
N ILE A 75 -0.39 -2.54 12.62
CA ILE A 75 -1.21 -3.76 12.47
C ILE A 75 -1.22 -4.58 13.77
N ASP A 76 -0.05 -4.76 14.38
CA ASP A 76 0.10 -5.52 15.63
C ASP A 76 -0.70 -4.89 16.77
N LYS A 77 -0.76 -3.55 16.82
CA LYS A 77 -1.59 -2.84 17.77
C LYS A 77 -3.08 -3.13 17.56
N GLU A 78 -3.59 -3.03 16.33
CA GLU A 78 -5.02 -3.31 16.06
C GLU A 78 -5.38 -4.76 16.40
N ILE A 79 -4.46 -5.71 16.15
CA ILE A 79 -4.65 -7.10 16.55
C ILE A 79 -4.66 -7.26 18.07
N ALA A 80 -3.75 -6.56 18.77
CA ALA A 80 -3.72 -6.57 20.24
C ALA A 80 -5.00 -5.96 20.83
N ASP A 81 -5.59 -4.98 20.16
CA ASP A 81 -6.87 -4.35 20.51
C ASP A 81 -8.10 -5.22 20.11
N GLY A 82 -7.86 -6.43 19.59
CA GLY A 82 -8.89 -7.46 19.37
C GLY A 82 -9.40 -7.57 17.92
N VAL A 83 -8.83 -6.82 16.97
CA VAL A 83 -9.20 -6.94 15.56
C VAL A 83 -8.61 -8.22 14.96
N SER A 84 -9.47 -9.10 14.44
CA SER A 84 -9.00 -10.29 13.73
C SER A 84 -8.14 -9.90 12.52
N PRO A 85 -6.97 -10.51 12.27
CA PRO A 85 -6.11 -10.17 11.13
C PRO A 85 -6.84 -10.21 9.77
N GLY A 86 -7.77 -11.16 9.60
CA GLY A 86 -8.60 -11.29 8.40
C GLY A 86 -9.60 -10.14 8.17
N ASN A 87 -9.73 -9.21 9.12
CA ASN A 87 -10.55 -7.99 9.01
C ASN A 87 -9.68 -6.73 8.88
N ILE A 88 -8.36 -6.87 8.78
CA ILE A 88 -7.43 -5.75 8.57
C ILE A 88 -7.10 -5.64 7.09
N PHE A 89 -7.30 -4.45 6.53
CA PHE A 89 -6.98 -4.11 5.15
C PHE A 89 -5.98 -2.96 5.13
N ILE A 90 -4.92 -3.11 4.33
CA ILE A 90 -3.93 -2.04 4.13
C ILE A 90 -4.16 -1.47 2.74
N CYS A 91 -4.26 -0.15 2.63
CA CYS A 91 -4.46 0.52 1.36
C CYS A 91 -3.50 1.70 1.20
N GLY A 92 -3.04 1.94 -0.02
CA GLY A 92 -2.13 3.04 -0.29
C GLY A 92 -2.04 3.44 -1.75
N PHE A 93 -1.74 4.73 -1.97
CA PHE A 93 -1.54 5.34 -3.28
C PHE A 93 -0.07 5.61 -3.54
N SER A 94 0.42 5.38 -4.76
CA SER A 94 1.78 5.70 -5.19
C SER A 94 2.82 5.07 -4.27
N GLN A 95 3.66 5.85 -3.60
CA GLN A 95 4.59 5.37 -2.58
C GLN A 95 3.91 4.58 -1.45
N GLY A 96 2.71 4.99 -1.03
CA GLY A 96 1.91 4.25 -0.07
C GLY A 96 1.44 2.91 -0.63
N GLY A 97 1.14 2.83 -1.93
CA GLY A 97 0.81 1.58 -2.61
C GLY A 97 2.00 0.63 -2.64
N ALA A 98 3.20 1.16 -2.91
CA ALA A 98 4.43 0.39 -2.81
C ALA A 98 4.69 -0.12 -1.38
N LEU A 99 4.49 0.74 -0.37
CA LEU A 99 4.60 0.32 1.02
C LEU A 99 3.57 -0.77 1.39
N THR A 100 2.33 -0.67 0.90
CA THR A 100 1.30 -1.70 1.09
C THR A 100 1.77 -3.07 0.60
N THR A 101 2.36 -3.16 -0.59
CA THR A 101 2.87 -4.44 -1.12
C THR A 101 3.96 -5.03 -0.21
N ALA A 102 4.97 -4.23 0.12
CA ALA A 102 6.07 -4.63 1.00
C ALA A 102 5.59 -5.05 2.39
N SER A 103 4.68 -4.29 2.98
CA SER A 103 4.12 -4.59 4.31
C SER A 103 3.38 -5.91 4.30
N ILE A 104 2.58 -6.21 3.27
CA ILE A 104 1.82 -7.46 3.16
C ILE A 104 2.74 -8.64 2.93
N MET A 105 3.68 -8.54 1.99
CA MET A 105 4.63 -9.62 1.67
C MET A 105 5.42 -10.07 2.90
N LEU A 106 5.67 -9.16 3.86
CA LEU A 106 6.50 -9.42 5.02
C LEU A 106 5.71 -9.64 6.32
N TYR A 107 4.38 -9.53 6.31
CA TYR A 107 3.60 -9.67 7.54
C TYR A 107 3.38 -11.15 7.89
N PRO A 108 3.60 -11.58 9.15
CA PRO A 108 3.61 -13.00 9.52
C PRO A 108 2.22 -13.67 9.55
N LYS A 109 1.13 -12.93 9.34
CA LYS A 109 -0.25 -13.45 9.39
C LYS A 109 -0.99 -13.11 8.10
N THR A 110 -1.97 -13.95 7.75
CA THR A 110 -2.91 -13.66 6.67
C THR A 110 -3.77 -12.45 7.06
N LEU A 111 -3.73 -11.38 6.27
CA LEU A 111 -4.59 -10.21 6.44
C LEU A 111 -5.87 -10.31 5.60
N GLY A 112 -6.81 -9.40 5.83
CA GLY A 112 -8.04 -9.29 5.02
C GLY A 112 -7.74 -8.92 3.57
N GLY A 113 -6.74 -8.06 3.35
CA GLY A 113 -6.24 -7.78 2.00
C GLY A 113 -5.39 -6.53 1.88
N GLY A 114 -4.77 -6.38 0.71
CA GLY A 114 -4.05 -5.19 0.29
C GLY A 114 -4.70 -4.47 -0.87
N VAL A 115 -4.74 -3.14 -0.84
CA VAL A 115 -5.21 -2.35 -1.98
C VAL A 115 -4.15 -1.34 -2.40
N VAL A 116 -3.70 -1.48 -3.64
CA VAL A 116 -2.63 -0.68 -4.25
C VAL A 116 -3.23 0.20 -5.33
N PHE A 117 -3.13 1.51 -5.18
CA PHE A 117 -3.49 2.48 -6.22
C PHE A 117 -2.20 3.06 -6.81
N SER A 118 -1.99 2.97 -8.13
CA SER A 118 -0.80 3.49 -8.83
C SER A 118 0.54 3.19 -8.15
N GLY A 119 0.71 1.99 -7.59
CA GLY A 119 1.92 1.59 -6.84
C GLY A 119 2.96 0.84 -7.69
N SER A 120 4.00 0.33 -7.03
CA SER A 120 5.02 -0.57 -7.57
C SER A 120 5.46 -1.56 -6.50
N VAL A 121 6.29 -2.56 -6.83
CA VAL A 121 6.93 -3.42 -5.81
C VAL A 121 8.31 -2.85 -5.45
N PRO A 122 8.53 -2.40 -4.20
CA PRO A 122 9.74 -1.68 -3.82
C PRO A 122 10.85 -2.60 -3.26
N LEU A 123 10.76 -3.92 -3.45
CA LEU A 123 11.70 -4.93 -2.92
C LEU A 123 12.17 -5.86 -4.02
N GLY A 124 13.46 -6.18 -4.08
CA GLY A 124 14.06 -7.15 -5.01
C GLY A 124 13.64 -8.60 -4.77
N SER A 125 14.00 -9.48 -5.70
CA SER A 125 13.74 -10.93 -5.60
C SER A 125 14.44 -11.61 -4.42
N SER A 126 15.48 -10.98 -3.86
CA SER A 126 16.15 -11.44 -2.64
C SER A 126 15.21 -11.57 -1.44
N ILE A 127 14.08 -10.84 -1.44
CA ILE A 127 13.11 -10.87 -0.35
C ILE A 127 12.28 -12.16 -0.32
N GLU A 128 12.22 -12.92 -1.41
CA GLU A 128 11.35 -14.10 -1.54
C GLU A 128 11.51 -15.09 -0.37
N LYS A 129 12.75 -15.29 0.10
CA LYS A 129 13.07 -16.19 1.23
C LYS A 129 12.55 -15.70 2.58
N GLN A 130 12.21 -14.41 2.67
CA GLN A 130 11.71 -13.78 3.89
C GLN A 130 10.18 -13.70 3.93
N ILE A 131 9.50 -14.07 2.84
CA ILE A 131 8.03 -14.00 2.73
C ILE A 131 7.40 -15.15 3.53
N PRO A 132 6.66 -14.87 4.61
CA PRO A 132 5.96 -15.90 5.38
C PRO A 132 4.91 -16.64 4.53
N LEU A 133 4.67 -17.92 4.82
CA LEU A 133 3.65 -18.70 4.10
C LEU A 133 2.24 -18.11 4.26
N GLU A 134 1.94 -17.56 5.44
CA GLU A 134 0.66 -16.90 5.70
C GLU A 134 0.50 -15.58 4.93
N ALA A 135 1.58 -14.83 4.71
CA ALA A 135 1.54 -13.61 3.91
C ALA A 135 0.99 -13.88 2.50
N ARG A 136 1.40 -15.02 1.90
CA ARG A 136 1.00 -15.42 0.54
C ARG A 136 -0.50 -15.63 0.37
N LYS A 137 -1.23 -15.88 1.46
CA LYS A 137 -2.69 -16.06 1.45
C LYS A 137 -3.46 -14.74 1.49
N THR A 138 -2.78 -13.62 1.72
CA THR A 138 -3.41 -12.29 1.75
C THR A 138 -3.73 -11.86 0.31
N PRO A 139 -5.01 -11.59 -0.02
CA PRO A 139 -5.39 -11.17 -1.36
C PRO A 139 -5.00 -9.71 -1.60
N ILE A 140 -4.60 -9.37 -2.83
CA ILE A 140 -4.23 -8.02 -3.23
C ILE A 140 -5.12 -7.56 -4.39
N LEU A 141 -5.65 -6.35 -4.27
CA LEU A 141 -6.25 -5.59 -5.37
C LEU A 141 -5.27 -4.51 -5.81
N TRP A 142 -5.02 -4.43 -7.11
CA TRP A 142 -4.16 -3.44 -7.73
C TRP A 142 -4.94 -2.65 -8.77
N LEU A 143 -5.01 -1.33 -8.58
CA LEU A 143 -5.70 -0.38 -9.44
C LEU A 143 -4.65 0.54 -10.07
N HIS A 144 -4.70 0.70 -11.40
CA HIS A 144 -3.66 1.46 -12.10
C HIS A 144 -4.18 2.15 -13.37
N GLY A 145 -3.79 3.41 -13.54
CA GLY A 145 -4.06 4.18 -14.75
C GLY A 145 -3.12 3.81 -15.90
N MET A 146 -3.65 3.60 -17.10
CA MET A 146 -2.83 3.26 -18.28
C MET A 146 -2.05 4.45 -18.85
N ALA A 147 -2.42 5.67 -18.48
CA ALA A 147 -1.76 6.90 -18.87
C ALA A 147 -0.94 7.51 -17.72
N ASP A 148 -0.61 6.72 -16.69
CA ASP A 148 0.21 7.14 -15.55
C ASP A 148 1.65 7.43 -16.01
N ASP A 149 2.09 8.67 -15.80
CA ASP A 149 3.40 9.20 -16.21
C ASP A 149 4.38 9.35 -15.04
N ILE A 150 3.96 8.97 -13.82
CA ILE A 150 4.79 9.04 -12.61
C ILE A 150 5.21 7.65 -12.16
N VAL A 151 4.26 6.72 -12.08
CA VAL A 151 4.52 5.29 -11.88
C VAL A 151 4.00 4.60 -13.11
N LEU A 152 4.90 4.20 -14.00
CA LEU A 152 4.48 3.73 -15.31
C LEU A 152 3.66 2.46 -15.17
N PHE A 153 2.66 2.32 -16.04
CA PHE A 153 1.72 1.20 -16.03
C PHE A 153 2.44 -0.17 -16.03
N GLU A 154 3.56 -0.30 -16.74
CA GLU A 154 4.37 -1.53 -16.74
C GLU A 154 5.01 -1.84 -15.39
N ALA A 155 5.28 -0.84 -14.53
CA ALA A 155 5.74 -1.06 -13.17
C ALA A 155 4.63 -1.70 -12.32
N GLY A 156 3.38 -1.28 -12.53
CA GLY A 156 2.20 -1.90 -11.96
C GLY A 156 2.03 -3.35 -12.40
N GLN A 157 2.10 -3.60 -13.71
CA GLN A 157 1.98 -4.96 -14.28
C GLN A 157 3.10 -5.88 -13.77
N ALA A 158 4.35 -5.41 -13.77
CA ALA A 158 5.48 -6.18 -13.26
C ALA A 158 5.33 -6.49 -11.77
N GLY A 159 4.80 -5.54 -10.99
CA GLY A 159 4.52 -5.74 -9.57
C GLY A 159 3.49 -6.83 -9.31
N CYS A 160 2.37 -6.81 -10.05
CA CYS A 160 1.34 -7.84 -9.91
C CYS A 160 1.85 -9.22 -10.35
N HIS A 161 2.55 -9.29 -11.48
CA HIS A 161 3.17 -10.53 -11.95
C HIS A 161 4.17 -11.10 -10.93
N PHE A 162 4.98 -10.25 -10.31
CA PHE A 162 5.90 -10.68 -9.26
C PHE A 162 5.17 -11.25 -8.04
N LEU A 163 4.05 -10.65 -7.61
CA LEU A 163 3.22 -11.20 -6.52
C LEU A 163 2.63 -12.57 -6.88
N GLU A 164 2.18 -12.76 -8.11
CA GLU A 164 1.67 -14.05 -8.59
C GLU A 164 2.77 -15.12 -8.61
N GLN A 165 4.00 -14.78 -9.03
CA GLN A 165 5.15 -15.68 -8.99
C GLN A 165 5.48 -16.15 -7.56
N LEU A 166 5.19 -15.33 -6.55
CA LEU A 166 5.33 -15.67 -5.14
C LEU A 166 4.18 -16.54 -4.60
N GLY A 167 3.17 -16.84 -5.43
CA GLY A 167 1.98 -17.61 -5.06
C GLY A 167 0.92 -16.77 -4.35
N MET A 168 0.97 -15.45 -4.48
CA MET A 168 -0.05 -14.53 -3.94
C MET A 168 -1.15 -14.27 -4.97
N SER A 169 -2.38 -14.08 -4.51
CA SER A 169 -3.48 -13.63 -5.37
C SER A 169 -3.38 -12.12 -5.58
N CYS A 170 -3.25 -11.67 -6.83
CA CYS A 170 -3.25 -10.27 -7.21
C CYS A 170 -4.30 -10.03 -8.31
N GLU A 171 -5.35 -9.28 -7.98
CA GLU A 171 -6.34 -8.82 -8.95
C GLU A 171 -5.90 -7.47 -9.52
N PHE A 172 -5.63 -7.39 -10.82
CA PHE A 172 -5.18 -6.17 -11.48
C PHE A 172 -6.30 -5.53 -12.30
N LYS A 173 -6.62 -4.26 -12.02
CA LYS A 173 -7.59 -3.48 -12.77
C LYS A 173 -6.93 -2.26 -13.41
N ALA A 174 -6.98 -2.24 -14.73
CA ALA A 174 -6.45 -1.15 -15.55
C ALA A 174 -7.55 -0.13 -15.88
N TYR A 175 -7.20 1.15 -15.86
CA TYR A 175 -8.09 2.27 -16.17
C TYR A 175 -7.56 3.03 -17.40
N PRO A 176 -8.17 2.85 -18.59
CA PRO A 176 -7.76 3.54 -19.81
C PRO A 176 -7.83 5.07 -19.66
N GLY A 177 -6.77 5.77 -20.08
CA GLY A 177 -6.71 7.23 -20.06
C GLY A 177 -6.54 7.86 -18.67
N LEU A 178 -6.58 7.08 -17.60
CA LEU A 178 -6.31 7.56 -16.24
C LEU A 178 -4.80 7.74 -16.03
N GLY A 179 -4.41 8.90 -15.51
CA GLY A 179 -3.02 9.21 -15.12
C GLY A 179 -2.72 8.89 -13.65
N HIS A 180 -1.76 9.60 -13.05
CA HIS A 180 -1.35 9.39 -11.64
C HIS A 180 -2.29 10.05 -10.62
N VAL A 181 -3.55 9.62 -10.57
CA VAL A 181 -4.60 10.15 -9.68
C VAL A 181 -5.55 9.03 -9.23
N ILE A 182 -6.30 9.26 -8.16
CA ILE A 182 -7.40 8.37 -7.75
C ILE A 182 -8.72 8.98 -8.22
N VAL A 183 -9.58 8.16 -8.82
CA VAL A 183 -10.95 8.55 -9.24
C VAL A 183 -12.05 7.79 -8.49
N ASP A 184 -13.28 8.27 -8.57
CA ASP A 184 -14.41 7.68 -7.86
C ASP A 184 -14.69 6.24 -8.33
N GLU A 185 -14.49 5.94 -9.61
CA GLU A 185 -14.68 4.59 -10.17
C GLU A 185 -13.72 3.57 -9.56
N GLU A 186 -12.48 3.97 -9.26
CA GLU A 186 -11.51 3.16 -8.52
C GLU A 186 -11.97 2.94 -7.08
N LEU A 187 -12.41 4.01 -6.42
CA LEU A 187 -12.89 3.95 -5.04
C LEU A 187 -14.12 3.05 -4.92
N GLU A 188 -15.06 3.09 -5.87
CA GLU A 188 -16.26 2.24 -5.90
C GLU A 188 -15.92 0.77 -6.03
N TYR A 189 -15.00 0.45 -6.93
CA TYR A 189 -14.53 -0.92 -7.10
C TYR A 189 -13.82 -1.46 -5.86
N PHE A 190 -12.94 -0.63 -5.28
CA PHE A 190 -12.30 -0.87 -4.00
C PHE A 190 -13.31 -1.22 -2.89
N GLN A 191 -14.43 -0.49 -2.78
CA GLN A 191 -15.44 -0.79 -1.73
C GLN A 191 -16.10 -2.14 -1.97
N SER A 192 -16.46 -2.45 -3.22
CA SER A 192 -17.04 -3.73 -3.57
C SER A 192 -16.07 -4.88 -3.22
N TRP A 193 -14.80 -4.69 -3.55
CA TRP A 193 -13.77 -5.69 -3.30
C TRP A 193 -13.56 -5.96 -1.81
N ILE A 194 -13.45 -4.93 -0.97
CA ILE A 194 -13.35 -5.11 0.49
C ILE A 194 -14.57 -5.85 1.03
N ARG A 195 -15.80 -5.47 0.62
CA ARG A 195 -17.02 -6.13 1.10
C ARG A 195 -17.06 -7.62 0.80
N ASN A 196 -16.53 -8.03 -0.34
CA ASN A 196 -16.46 -9.43 -0.73
C ASN A 196 -15.40 -10.23 0.08
N HIS A 197 -14.38 -9.55 0.61
CA HIS A 197 -13.30 -10.16 1.39
C HIS A 197 -13.47 -10.03 2.91
N LEU A 198 -14.39 -9.17 3.37
CA LEU A 198 -14.74 -9.08 4.79
C LEU A 198 -15.35 -10.41 5.26
N LYS A 199 -14.72 -11.02 6.26
CA LYS A 199 -15.33 -12.16 6.95
C LYS A 199 -16.49 -11.65 7.79
N LYS A 200 -17.66 -12.27 7.66
CA LYS A 200 -18.78 -12.00 8.57
C LYS A 200 -18.31 -12.38 9.98
N SER A 201 -18.36 -11.45 10.92
CA SER A 201 -18.22 -11.78 12.34
C SER A 201 -19.29 -12.81 12.69
N ALA A 202 -18.86 -13.94 13.26
CA ALA A 202 -19.76 -14.96 13.80
C ALA A 202 -20.56 -14.42 14.99
#